data_AF-A0A0F3K9W2-F1
#
_entry.id   AF-A0A0F3K9W2-F1
#
_cell.length_a   1.000
_cell.length_b   1.000
_cell.length_c   1.000
_cell.angle_alpha   90.00
_cell.angle_beta   90.00
_cell.angle_gamma   90.00
#
_symmetry.space_group_name_H-M   'P 1'
#
loop_
_entity.id
_entity.type
_entity.pdbx_description
1 polymer ?
#
loop_
_entity_poly.entity_id
_entity_poly.type
_entity_poly.pdbx_seq_one_letter_code
_entity_poly.pdbx_strand_id
1 'polypeptide(L)'
;MDTDSQDAATPAATPAALAGIWRRWAAFLIDWVILSLGGFIAGLVLFDVFVAMGVWTRVMGFAIATTYFGIFDSGWGGASSPGKKVLGIRVVDNGGRVIGMPRAFLRAALICAPLILNSFYAVRQGDYAHLAVNGLFGGWMVGSLYMLAFNRGTRQGLHDLATRTFVIRGRATRLGLSGYRFWRPHLMIVLGIFALLLPVALAGLPIFLHFAPGSMMRAEKVPVGPVEVVNAKLSWKLRKGGAGGKPECRAALVYLTGPGIDDASLARKVAMALVARSPCQVVTNLSVRMQYGYDMGFSSGTAYRDYLIDEADMTAAP
;
A
#
# COMPACT_ATOMS: atom_id res chain seq x y z
N MET A 1 -54.47 -50.29 11.57
CA MET A 1 -54.54 -48.82 11.75
C MET A 1 -53.09 -48.38 11.71
N ASP A 2 -52.55 -48.35 10.50
CA ASP A 2 -51.12 -48.17 10.26
C ASP A 2 -50.84 -46.68 10.30
N THR A 3 -50.15 -46.26 11.35
CA THR A 3 -49.65 -44.91 11.49
C THR A 3 -48.47 -44.75 10.53
N ASP A 4 -48.78 -44.24 9.35
CA ASP A 4 -47.83 -43.74 8.36
C ASP A 4 -47.12 -42.53 8.99
N SER A 5 -45.97 -42.79 9.64
CA SER A 5 -45.10 -41.76 10.15
C SER A 5 -44.45 -41.08 8.96
N GLN A 6 -45.10 -40.01 8.48
CA GLN A 6 -44.50 -39.06 7.56
C GLN A 6 -43.24 -38.51 8.22
N ASP A 7 -42.09 -39.03 7.81
CA ASP A 7 -40.79 -38.39 7.96
C ASP A 7 -40.89 -37.02 7.29
N ALA A 8 -41.23 -36.01 8.08
CA ALA A 8 -41.17 -34.62 7.68
C ALA A 8 -39.70 -34.30 7.39
N ALA A 9 -39.32 -34.48 6.13
CA ALA A 9 -38.01 -34.10 5.61
C ALA A 9 -37.73 -32.68 6.07
N THR A 10 -36.77 -32.54 6.99
CA THR A 10 -36.32 -31.24 7.45
C THR A 10 -35.89 -30.45 6.22
N PRO A 11 -36.49 -29.28 5.92
CA PRO A 11 -36.19 -28.56 4.68
C PRO A 11 -34.69 -28.29 4.63
N ALA A 12 -34.02 -28.91 3.65
CA ALA A 12 -32.60 -28.72 3.43
C ALA A 12 -32.33 -27.23 3.27
N ALA A 13 -31.58 -26.65 4.21
CA ALA A 13 -31.37 -25.22 4.26
C ALA A 13 -30.71 -24.73 2.96
N THR A 14 -31.35 -23.77 2.28
CA THR A 14 -30.80 -23.19 1.06
C THR A 14 -29.46 -22.51 1.37
N PRO A 15 -28.37 -22.86 0.64
CA PRO A 15 -27.06 -22.26 0.87
C PRO A 15 -27.09 -20.74 0.72
N ALA A 16 -26.43 -20.03 1.63
CA ALA A 16 -26.36 -18.57 1.58
C ALA A 16 -25.58 -18.09 0.35
N ALA A 17 -26.12 -17.14 -0.40
CA ALA A 17 -25.48 -16.65 -1.62
C ALA A 17 -24.19 -15.85 -1.33
N LEU A 18 -23.03 -16.52 -1.32
CA LEU A 18 -21.73 -15.86 -1.14
C LEU A 18 -21.45 -14.83 -2.24
N ALA A 19 -20.94 -13.66 -1.86
CA ALA A 19 -20.56 -12.62 -2.81
C ALA A 19 -19.39 -13.07 -3.68
N GLY A 20 -19.55 -12.96 -5.01
CA GLY A 20 -18.50 -13.26 -5.97
C GLY A 20 -17.34 -12.26 -5.92
N ILE A 21 -16.21 -12.65 -6.51
CA ILE A 21 -14.97 -11.86 -6.57
C ILE A 21 -15.17 -10.44 -7.10
N TRP A 22 -15.82 -10.30 -8.26
CA TRP A 22 -15.99 -9.02 -8.94
C TRP A 22 -16.83 -8.02 -8.13
N ARG A 23 -17.84 -8.49 -7.39
CA ARG A 23 -18.63 -7.61 -6.53
C ARG A 23 -17.83 -7.11 -5.33
N ARG A 24 -16.97 -7.94 -4.75
CA ARG A 24 -16.09 -7.52 -3.64
C ARG A 24 -15.05 -6.51 -4.13
N TRP A 25 -14.42 -6.77 -5.27
CA TRP A 25 -13.46 -5.87 -5.88
C TRP A 25 -14.08 -4.53 -6.29
N ALA A 26 -15.22 -4.55 -6.97
CA ALA A 26 -15.90 -3.32 -7.37
C ALA A 26 -16.41 -2.52 -6.15
N ALA A 27 -16.89 -3.19 -5.09
CA ALA A 27 -17.29 -2.51 -3.85
C ALA A 27 -16.09 -1.80 -3.22
N PHE A 28 -14.97 -2.50 -3.12
CA PHE A 28 -13.73 -1.94 -2.59
C PHE A 28 -13.25 -0.75 -3.43
N LEU A 29 -13.31 -0.83 -4.77
CA LEU A 29 -12.94 0.27 -5.66
C LEU A 29 -13.83 1.51 -5.47
N ILE A 30 -15.15 1.33 -5.34
CA ILE A 30 -16.09 2.44 -5.08
C ILE A 30 -15.74 3.10 -3.74
N ASP A 31 -15.55 2.31 -2.69
CA ASP A 31 -15.17 2.83 -1.37
C ASP A 31 -13.79 3.53 -1.42
N TRP A 32 -12.85 3.01 -2.22
CA TRP A 32 -11.55 3.63 -2.42
C TRP A 32 -11.66 4.99 -3.09
N VAL A 33 -12.52 5.13 -4.10
CA VAL A 33 -12.80 6.42 -4.75
C VAL A 33 -13.40 7.42 -3.76
N ILE A 34 -14.32 6.99 -2.90
CA ILE A 34 -14.91 7.84 -1.85
C ILE A 34 -13.83 8.35 -0.89
N LEU A 35 -12.98 7.46 -0.39
CA LEU A 35 -11.86 7.83 0.49
C LEU A 35 -10.86 8.75 -0.22
N SER A 36 -10.51 8.43 -1.47
CA SER A 36 -9.58 9.23 -2.29
C SER A 36 -10.11 10.65 -2.52
N LEU A 37 -11.40 10.78 -2.82
CA LEU A 37 -12.04 12.08 -3.02
C LEU A 37 -12.05 12.91 -1.72
N GLY A 38 -12.38 12.29 -0.58
CA GLY A 38 -12.31 12.95 0.72
C GLY A 38 -10.89 13.40 1.07
N GLY A 39 -9.91 12.53 0.84
CA GLY A 39 -8.49 12.84 1.05
C GLY A 39 -7.95 13.93 0.13
N PHE A 40 -8.43 13.96 -1.12
CA PHE A 40 -8.10 15.00 -2.09
C PHE A 40 -8.64 16.36 -1.65
N ILE A 41 -9.93 16.44 -1.28
CA ILE A 41 -10.54 17.67 -0.78
C ILE A 41 -9.84 18.17 0.48
N ALA A 42 -9.56 17.28 1.43
CA ALA A 42 -8.77 17.62 2.61
C ALA A 42 -7.37 18.12 2.23
N GLY A 43 -6.75 17.50 1.24
CA GLY A 43 -5.46 17.86 0.67
C GLY A 43 -5.39 19.27 0.12
N LEU A 44 -6.46 19.74 -0.54
CA LEU A 44 -6.53 21.09 -1.08
C LEU A 44 -6.48 22.17 0.01
N VAL A 45 -6.99 21.87 1.21
CA VAL A 45 -7.11 22.83 2.32
C VAL A 45 -5.98 22.68 3.34
N LEU A 46 -5.51 21.45 3.56
CA LEU A 46 -4.58 21.09 4.64
C LEU A 46 -3.23 20.58 4.11
N PHE A 47 -2.86 20.94 2.87
CA PHE A 47 -1.64 20.47 2.21
C PHE A 47 -0.40 20.61 3.11
N ASP A 48 -0.14 21.81 3.61
CA ASP A 48 1.05 22.10 4.43
C ASP A 48 1.03 21.37 5.77
N VAL A 49 -0.15 21.20 6.36
CA VAL A 49 -0.33 20.43 7.60
C VAL A 49 0.05 18.97 7.37
N PHE A 50 -0.40 18.38 6.26
CA PHE A 50 -0.05 17.00 5.92
C PHE A 50 1.42 16.85 5.56
N VAL A 51 2.01 17.79 4.83
CA VAL A 51 3.45 17.81 4.58
C VAL A 51 4.23 17.83 5.90
N ALA A 52 3.86 18.72 6.84
CA ALA A 52 4.53 18.84 8.13
C ALA A 52 4.41 17.58 9.00
N MET A 53 3.31 16.83 8.87
CA MET A 53 3.15 15.53 9.55
C MET A 53 4.08 14.45 9.00
N GLY A 54 4.58 14.60 7.77
CA GLY A 54 5.50 13.66 7.13
C GLY A 54 4.96 12.23 7.15
N VAL A 55 5.71 11.31 7.75
CA VAL A 55 5.34 9.89 7.80
C VAL A 55 4.00 9.63 8.51
N TRP A 56 3.63 10.47 9.47
CA TRP A 56 2.40 10.31 10.27
C TRP A 56 1.12 10.46 9.45
N THR A 57 1.16 11.05 8.25
CA THR A 57 0.00 11.13 7.36
C THR A 57 -0.50 9.75 6.95
N ARG A 58 0.38 8.76 6.82
CA ARG A 58 -0.02 7.38 6.53
C ARG A 58 -0.69 6.69 7.71
N VAL A 59 -0.24 6.96 8.95
CA VAL A 59 -0.93 6.45 10.16
C VAL A 59 -2.32 7.04 10.27
N MET A 60 -2.44 8.35 10.02
CA MET A 60 -3.73 9.02 9.98
C MET A 60 -4.63 8.44 8.88
N GLY A 61 -4.11 8.24 7.67
CA GLY A 61 -4.84 7.60 6.58
C GLY A 61 -5.31 6.19 6.95
N PHE A 62 -4.45 5.39 7.58
CA PHE A 62 -4.81 4.07 8.11
C PHE A 62 -5.93 4.16 9.16
N ALA A 63 -5.86 5.12 10.08
CA ALA A 63 -6.89 5.33 11.10
C ALA A 63 -8.24 5.73 10.46
N ILE A 64 -8.22 6.64 9.47
CA ILE A 64 -9.41 7.06 8.72
C ILE A 64 -10.04 5.88 7.98
N ALA A 65 -9.25 5.14 7.19
CA ALA A 65 -9.74 4.01 6.41
C ALA A 65 -10.27 2.88 7.30
N THR A 66 -9.55 2.56 8.38
CA THR A 66 -9.97 1.54 9.35
C THR A 66 -11.27 1.94 10.06
N THR A 67 -11.41 3.23 10.41
CA THR A 67 -12.63 3.76 11.03
C THR A 67 -13.80 3.73 10.05
N TYR A 68 -13.58 4.15 8.81
CA TYR A 68 -14.58 4.10 7.74
C TYR A 68 -15.12 2.67 7.57
N PHE A 69 -14.24 1.71 7.25
CA PHE A 69 -14.68 0.33 7.05
C PHE A 69 -15.17 -0.32 8.34
N GLY A 70 -14.57 -0.02 9.49
CA GLY A 70 -14.95 -0.56 10.80
C GLY A 70 -16.37 -0.16 11.20
N ILE A 71 -16.72 1.13 11.08
CA ILE A 71 -18.09 1.61 11.34
C ILE A 71 -19.06 1.00 10.33
N PHE A 72 -18.73 1.06 9.03
CA PHE A 72 -19.67 0.64 8.00
C PHE A 72 -19.94 -0.87 7.96
N ASP A 73 -18.91 -1.69 8.18
CA ASP A 73 -19.04 -3.15 8.22
C ASP A 73 -19.59 -3.66 9.56
N SER A 74 -19.67 -2.80 10.59
CA SER A 74 -20.36 -3.12 11.85
C SER A 74 -21.89 -2.98 11.74
N GLY A 75 -22.60 -3.40 12.78
CA GLY A 75 -24.04 -3.19 12.92
C GLY A 75 -24.48 -1.72 12.75
N TRP A 76 -23.65 -0.75 13.15
CA TRP A 76 -23.97 0.68 13.04
C TRP A 76 -24.10 1.14 11.59
N GLY A 77 -23.25 0.63 10.69
CA GLY A 77 -23.31 0.94 9.27
C GLY A 77 -24.30 0.10 8.46
N GLY A 78 -25.02 -0.82 9.11
CA GLY A 78 -25.84 -1.83 8.45
C GLY A 78 -25.06 -3.05 7.95
N ALA A 79 -23.81 -3.21 8.38
CA ALA A 79 -22.86 -4.24 7.95
C ALA A 79 -22.50 -4.19 6.46
N SER A 80 -22.47 -2.98 5.90
CA SER A 80 -22.18 -2.74 4.48
C SER A 80 -21.68 -1.30 4.29
N SER A 81 -20.48 -1.16 3.76
CA SER A 81 -19.97 0.14 3.27
C SER A 81 -20.76 0.65 2.06
N PRO A 82 -20.73 1.97 1.78
CA PRO A 82 -21.36 2.55 0.60
C PRO A 82 -21.15 1.75 -0.69
N GLY A 83 -19.90 1.36 -1.01
CA GLY A 83 -19.61 0.52 -2.18
C GLY A 83 -20.26 -0.87 -2.12
N LYS A 84 -20.29 -1.48 -0.93
CA LYS A 84 -20.97 -2.77 -0.70
C LYS A 84 -22.49 -2.64 -0.82
N LYS A 85 -23.09 -1.52 -0.39
CA LYS A 85 -24.53 -1.23 -0.50
C LYS A 85 -24.95 -1.15 -1.95
N VAL A 86 -24.20 -0.41 -2.77
CA VAL A 86 -24.44 -0.29 -4.23
C VAL A 86 -24.48 -1.67 -4.90
N LEU A 87 -23.62 -2.60 -4.46
CA LEU A 87 -23.52 -3.93 -5.05
C LEU A 87 -24.36 -5.01 -4.34
N GLY A 88 -25.18 -4.62 -3.35
CA GLY A 88 -26.08 -5.51 -2.64
C GLY A 88 -25.37 -6.60 -1.81
N ILE A 89 -24.16 -6.30 -1.32
CA ILE A 89 -23.38 -7.22 -0.50
C ILE A 89 -23.22 -6.71 0.93
N ARG A 90 -23.04 -7.62 1.88
CA ARG A 90 -22.87 -7.28 3.30
C ARG A 90 -22.01 -8.28 4.04
N VAL A 91 -21.42 -7.85 5.13
CA VAL A 91 -20.56 -8.66 6.00
C VAL A 91 -21.40 -9.27 7.12
N VAL A 92 -21.23 -10.56 7.37
CA VAL A 92 -21.92 -11.29 8.45
C VAL A 92 -20.97 -12.24 9.18
N ASP A 93 -21.32 -12.61 10.42
CA ASP A 93 -20.65 -13.69 11.15
C ASP A 93 -21.07 -15.09 10.62
N ASN A 94 -20.46 -16.14 11.15
CA ASN A 94 -20.82 -17.53 10.83
C ASN A 94 -22.28 -17.89 11.16
N GLY A 95 -22.99 -17.09 11.95
CA GLY A 95 -24.41 -17.23 12.25
C GLY A 95 -25.33 -16.44 11.32
N GLY A 96 -24.79 -15.70 10.35
CA GLY A 96 -25.56 -14.82 9.46
C GLY A 96 -25.93 -13.47 10.07
N ARG A 97 -25.39 -13.13 11.25
CA ARG A 97 -25.69 -11.90 11.98
C ARG A 97 -24.68 -10.80 11.64
N VAL A 98 -25.06 -9.55 11.89
CA VAL A 98 -24.14 -8.41 11.80
C VAL A 98 -22.97 -8.58 12.76
N ILE A 99 -21.79 -8.12 12.37
CA ILE A 99 -20.60 -8.20 13.21
C ILE A 99 -20.54 -7.02 14.19
N GLY A 100 -20.04 -7.29 15.40
CA GLY A 100 -19.80 -6.25 16.41
C GLY A 100 -18.62 -5.34 16.05
N MET A 101 -18.59 -4.15 16.65
CA MET A 101 -17.60 -3.10 16.36
C MET A 101 -16.14 -3.59 16.46
N PRO A 102 -15.68 -4.26 17.54
CA PRO A 102 -14.27 -4.65 17.65
C PRO A 102 -13.83 -5.59 16.54
N ARG A 103 -14.72 -6.51 16.14
CA ARG A 103 -14.46 -7.47 15.07
C ARG A 103 -14.45 -6.78 13.69
N ALA A 104 -15.32 -5.79 13.48
CA ALA A 104 -15.34 -5.01 12.25
C ALA A 104 -14.07 -4.16 12.08
N PHE A 105 -13.62 -3.49 13.16
CA PHE A 105 -12.38 -2.72 13.17
C PHE A 105 -11.15 -3.60 12.98
N LEU A 106 -11.06 -4.76 13.64
CA LEU A 106 -9.97 -5.71 13.41
C LEU A 106 -9.95 -6.17 11.95
N ARG A 107 -11.12 -6.51 11.39
CA ARG A 107 -11.24 -6.91 9.98
C ARG A 107 -10.79 -5.79 9.04
N ALA A 108 -11.19 -4.55 9.30
CA ALA A 108 -10.80 -3.38 8.53
C ALA A 108 -9.29 -3.11 8.63
N ALA A 109 -8.72 -3.19 9.82
CA ALA A 109 -7.28 -2.98 10.07
C ALA A 109 -6.44 -4.01 9.30
N LEU A 110 -6.85 -5.27 9.29
CA LEU A 110 -6.19 -6.35 8.53
C LEU A 110 -6.24 -6.15 7.01
N ILE A 111 -7.18 -5.34 6.49
CA ILE A 111 -7.21 -4.94 5.08
C ILE A 111 -6.34 -3.68 4.87
N CYS A 112 -6.53 -2.67 5.70
CA CYS A 112 -5.97 -1.34 5.50
C CYS A 112 -4.48 -1.25 5.85
N ALA A 113 -4.03 -1.91 6.91
CA ALA A 113 -2.63 -1.85 7.36
C ALA A 113 -1.63 -2.26 6.27
N PRO A 114 -1.73 -3.45 5.65
CA PRO A 114 -0.78 -3.86 4.62
C PRO A 114 -0.88 -3.03 3.34
N LEU A 115 -2.03 -2.40 3.09
CA LEU A 115 -2.25 -1.57 1.90
C LEU A 115 -1.70 -0.14 2.06
N ILE A 116 -1.89 0.47 3.24
CA ILE A 116 -1.57 1.88 3.51
C ILE A 116 -0.21 2.04 4.20
N LEU A 117 0.11 1.15 5.15
CA LEU A 117 1.35 1.21 5.94
C LEU A 117 2.50 0.46 5.29
N ASN A 118 2.32 -0.07 4.07
CA ASN A 118 3.45 -0.55 3.27
C ASN A 118 4.43 0.58 3.05
N SER A 119 5.73 0.35 3.31
CA SER A 119 6.78 1.37 3.24
C SER A 119 6.61 2.53 4.23
N PHE A 120 5.90 2.32 5.35
CA PHE A 120 5.76 3.33 6.42
C PHE A 120 7.12 3.77 7.00
N TYR A 121 8.10 2.87 7.08
CA TYR A 121 9.44 3.28 7.50
C TYR A 121 10.29 3.62 6.27
N ALA A 122 10.98 4.75 6.28
CA ALA A 122 11.96 5.02 5.23
C ALA A 122 13.04 3.92 5.29
N VAL A 123 13.29 3.22 4.17
CA VAL A 123 14.37 2.21 4.09
C VAL A 123 15.70 2.87 4.45
N ARG A 124 16.15 2.73 5.70
CA ARG A 124 17.52 3.00 6.09
C ARG A 124 18.35 1.78 5.70
N GLN A 125 19.51 1.98 5.08
CA GLN A 125 20.37 0.86 4.70
C GLN A 125 20.70 0.01 5.93
N GLY A 126 20.51 -1.31 5.85
CA GLY A 126 20.74 -2.26 6.95
C GLY A 126 19.56 -2.48 7.89
N ASP A 127 18.41 -1.82 7.70
CA ASP A 127 17.20 -2.09 8.49
C ASP A 127 16.42 -3.31 7.94
N TYR A 128 16.88 -4.50 8.32
CA TYR A 128 16.22 -5.77 7.98
C TYR A 128 14.82 -5.88 8.58
N ALA A 129 14.51 -5.18 9.68
CA ALA A 129 13.18 -5.21 10.28
C ALA A 129 12.15 -4.54 9.36
N HIS A 130 12.49 -3.39 8.78
CA HIS A 130 11.64 -2.74 7.79
C HIS A 130 11.40 -3.61 6.55
N LEU A 131 12.46 -4.22 6.00
CA LEU A 131 12.34 -5.11 4.84
C LEU A 131 11.47 -6.33 5.16
N ALA A 132 11.62 -6.91 6.35
CA ALA A 132 10.78 -8.00 6.81
C ALA A 132 9.30 -7.60 6.91
N VAL A 133 8.99 -6.45 7.52
CA VAL A 133 7.62 -5.94 7.63
C VAL A 133 6.98 -5.74 6.25
N ASN A 134 7.71 -5.19 5.27
CA ASN A 134 7.18 -5.07 3.90
C ASN A 134 6.98 -6.43 3.23
N GLY A 135 7.90 -7.38 3.45
CA GLY A 135 7.73 -8.75 2.98
C GLY A 135 6.46 -9.39 3.54
N LEU A 136 6.18 -9.19 4.83
CA LEU A 136 4.95 -9.65 5.48
C LEU A 136 3.70 -8.97 4.92
N PHE A 137 3.72 -7.64 4.72
CA PHE A 137 2.60 -6.92 4.11
C PHE A 137 2.37 -7.35 2.65
N GLY A 138 3.43 -7.51 1.87
CA GLY A 138 3.37 -8.04 0.50
C GLY A 138 2.81 -9.47 0.47
N GLY A 139 3.30 -10.34 1.35
CA GLY A 139 2.77 -11.69 1.58
C GLY A 139 1.28 -11.69 1.91
N TRP A 140 0.85 -10.79 2.79
CA TRP A 140 -0.55 -10.63 3.16
C TRP A 140 -1.42 -10.16 1.99
N MET A 141 -0.96 -9.17 1.22
CA MET A 141 -1.68 -8.66 0.05
C MET A 141 -1.83 -9.74 -1.02
N VAL A 142 -0.72 -10.36 -1.43
CA VAL A 142 -0.72 -11.41 -2.46
C VAL A 142 -1.52 -12.63 -1.98
N GLY A 143 -1.36 -13.04 -0.71
CA GLY A 143 -2.15 -14.10 -0.11
C GLY A 143 -3.65 -13.78 -0.06
N SER A 144 -4.03 -12.53 0.18
CA SER A 144 -5.43 -12.08 0.14
C SER A 144 -6.00 -12.13 -1.28
N LEU A 145 -5.22 -11.74 -2.29
CA LEU A 145 -5.61 -11.85 -3.70
C LEU A 145 -5.77 -13.32 -4.13
N TYR A 146 -4.82 -14.16 -3.75
CA TYR A 146 -4.89 -15.61 -3.95
C TYR A 146 -6.19 -16.18 -3.34
N MET A 147 -6.48 -15.86 -2.08
CA MET A 147 -7.70 -16.31 -1.42
C MET A 147 -8.95 -15.83 -2.16
N LEU A 148 -8.98 -14.58 -2.59
CA LEU A 148 -10.11 -14.04 -3.31
C LEU A 148 -10.36 -14.74 -4.66
N ALA A 149 -9.29 -15.16 -5.35
CA ALA A 149 -9.36 -15.86 -6.65
C ALA A 149 -9.66 -17.37 -6.53
N PHE A 150 -9.03 -18.05 -5.57
CA PHE A 150 -9.00 -19.51 -5.50
C PHE A 150 -9.83 -20.12 -4.38
N ASN A 151 -10.12 -19.39 -3.29
CA ASN A 151 -11.03 -19.87 -2.24
C ASN A 151 -12.50 -19.79 -2.69
N ARG A 152 -12.87 -20.57 -3.70
CA ARG A 152 -14.24 -20.58 -4.23
C ARG A 152 -15.24 -21.24 -3.29
N GLY A 153 -14.76 -22.11 -2.38
CA GLY A 153 -15.58 -22.82 -1.40
C GLY A 153 -16.24 -21.89 -0.38
N THR A 154 -15.46 -21.05 0.31
CA THR A 154 -15.99 -20.11 1.32
C THR A 154 -15.95 -18.65 0.89
N ARG A 155 -15.17 -18.31 -0.15
CA ARG A 155 -14.90 -16.94 -0.63
C ARG A 155 -14.40 -16.00 0.45
N GLN A 156 -13.83 -16.53 1.53
CA GLN A 156 -13.24 -15.75 2.61
C GLN A 156 -11.81 -15.34 2.23
N GLY A 157 -11.50 -14.04 2.38
CA GLY A 157 -10.12 -13.56 2.38
C GLY A 157 -9.41 -13.85 3.71
N LEU A 158 -8.12 -13.49 3.82
CA LEU A 158 -7.35 -13.67 5.06
C LEU A 158 -7.97 -12.90 6.24
N HIS A 159 -8.42 -11.66 5.99
CA HIS A 159 -9.12 -10.85 6.98
C HIS A 159 -10.47 -11.45 7.40
N ASP A 160 -11.18 -12.11 6.48
CA ASP A 160 -12.46 -12.77 6.76
C ASP A 160 -12.25 -14.04 7.60
N LEU A 161 -11.19 -14.81 7.34
CA LEU A 161 -10.83 -15.98 8.14
C LEU A 161 -10.40 -15.59 9.55
N ALA A 162 -9.52 -14.58 9.67
CA ALA A 162 -9.04 -14.08 10.95
C ALA A 162 -10.19 -13.58 11.86
N THR A 163 -11.23 -13.01 11.25
CA THR A 163 -12.38 -12.47 11.98
C THR A 163 -13.62 -13.35 11.96
N ARG A 164 -13.56 -14.52 11.32
CA ARG A 164 -14.67 -15.48 11.15
C ARG A 164 -15.92 -14.81 10.58
N THR A 165 -15.75 -14.17 9.42
CA THR A 165 -16.80 -13.45 8.71
C THR A 165 -16.99 -13.96 7.29
N PHE A 166 -18.17 -13.71 6.74
CA PHE A 166 -18.51 -13.95 5.34
C PHE A 166 -19.02 -12.67 4.71
N VAL A 167 -18.84 -12.54 3.39
CA VAL A 167 -19.56 -11.53 2.62
C VAL A 167 -20.57 -12.23 1.74
N ILE A 168 -21.82 -11.88 1.95
CA ILE A 168 -22.98 -12.50 1.33
C ILE A 168 -23.74 -11.48 0.48
N ARG A 169 -24.59 -11.99 -0.41
CA ARG A 169 -25.63 -11.21 -1.10
C ARG A 169 -26.94 -11.35 -0.31
N GLY A 170 -27.58 -10.24 0.01
CA GLY A 170 -28.85 -10.24 0.73
C GLY A 170 -28.72 -10.69 2.19
N ARG A 171 -29.55 -11.66 2.61
CA ARG A 171 -29.59 -12.19 3.98
C ARG A 171 -29.11 -13.64 4.00
N ALA A 172 -28.54 -14.06 5.13
CA ALA A 172 -28.14 -15.44 5.37
C ALA A 172 -28.61 -15.88 6.76
N THR A 173 -28.94 -17.17 6.87
CA THR A 173 -29.19 -17.83 8.15
C THR A 173 -27.96 -18.66 8.54
N ARG A 174 -27.85 -19.01 9.83
CA ARG A 174 -26.80 -19.92 10.32
C ARG A 174 -26.77 -21.23 9.53
N LEU A 175 -27.94 -21.84 9.28
CA LEU A 175 -28.01 -23.10 8.54
C LEU A 175 -27.53 -22.94 7.08
N GLY A 176 -27.84 -21.80 6.45
CA GLY A 176 -27.35 -21.49 5.10
C GLY A 176 -25.83 -21.29 5.01
N LEU A 177 -25.15 -21.01 6.13
CA LEU A 177 -23.70 -20.83 6.19
C LEU A 177 -22.96 -22.07 6.71
N SER A 178 -23.61 -22.94 7.49
CA SER A 178 -22.97 -24.14 8.08
C SER A 178 -22.52 -25.17 7.04
N GLY A 179 -23.06 -25.11 5.82
CA GLY A 179 -22.62 -25.96 4.71
C GLY A 179 -21.23 -25.62 4.15
N TYR A 180 -20.71 -24.42 4.44
CA TYR A 180 -19.42 -23.99 3.91
C TYR A 180 -18.26 -24.49 4.76
N ARG A 181 -17.39 -25.31 4.15
CA ARG A 181 -16.16 -25.82 4.76
C ARG A 181 -14.94 -25.19 4.10
N PHE A 182 -14.05 -24.66 4.93
CA PHE A 182 -12.80 -24.08 4.46
C PHE A 182 -11.77 -25.18 4.12
N TRP A 183 -11.19 -25.11 2.93
CA TRP A 183 -10.16 -26.05 2.49
C TRP A 183 -8.79 -25.65 3.04
N ARG A 184 -8.34 -26.36 4.08
CA ARG A 184 -7.10 -26.07 4.82
C ARG A 184 -5.84 -25.88 3.96
N PRO A 185 -5.63 -26.61 2.83
CA PRO A 185 -4.47 -26.40 1.98
C PRO A 185 -4.31 -24.97 1.43
N HIS A 186 -5.37 -24.17 1.34
CA HIS A 186 -5.21 -22.74 1.03
C HIS A 186 -4.28 -22.02 2.01
N LEU A 187 -4.30 -22.38 3.30
CA LEU A 187 -3.37 -21.81 4.28
C LEU A 187 -1.93 -22.23 4.02
N MET A 188 -1.69 -23.47 3.59
CA MET A 188 -0.33 -23.91 3.24
C MET A 188 0.22 -23.12 2.04
N ILE A 189 -0.64 -22.84 1.05
CA ILE A 189 -0.25 -22.04 -0.12
C ILE A 189 0.02 -20.59 0.30
N VAL A 190 -0.82 -20.01 1.15
CA VAL A 190 -0.58 -18.68 1.71
C VAL A 190 0.75 -18.66 2.48
N LEU A 191 1.02 -19.65 3.34
CA LEU A 191 2.31 -19.76 4.04
C LEU A 191 3.49 -19.87 3.06
N GLY A 192 3.33 -20.61 1.96
CA GLY A 192 4.32 -20.65 0.87
C GLY A 192 4.57 -19.29 0.21
N ILE A 193 3.51 -18.49 0.00
CA ILE A 193 3.64 -17.11 -0.51
C ILE A 193 4.44 -16.25 0.48
N PHE A 194 4.17 -16.34 1.78
CA PHE A 194 4.96 -15.65 2.81
C PHE A 194 6.42 -16.12 2.82
N ALA A 195 6.65 -17.44 2.74
CA ALA A 195 7.98 -18.04 2.71
C ALA A 195 8.79 -17.64 1.47
N LEU A 196 8.13 -17.29 0.37
CA LEU A 196 8.78 -16.76 -0.84
C LEU A 196 9.03 -15.25 -0.75
N LEU A 197 8.00 -14.47 -0.40
CA LEU A 197 8.07 -13.01 -0.49
C LEU A 197 8.90 -12.37 0.62
N LEU A 198 9.00 -13.01 1.80
CA LEU A 198 9.83 -12.49 2.89
C LEU A 198 11.33 -12.51 2.53
N PRO A 199 11.93 -13.64 2.07
CA PRO A 199 13.29 -13.65 1.56
C PRO A 199 13.50 -12.72 0.37
N VAL A 200 12.54 -12.62 -0.55
CA VAL A 200 12.61 -11.69 -1.68
C VAL A 200 12.66 -10.24 -1.20
N ALA A 201 11.91 -9.87 -0.16
CA ALA A 201 12.00 -8.52 0.41
C ALA A 201 13.35 -8.26 1.10
N LEU A 202 13.90 -9.25 1.80
CA LEU A 202 15.18 -9.15 2.51
C LEU A 202 16.40 -9.14 1.57
N ALA A 203 16.39 -9.99 0.54
CA ALA A 203 17.51 -10.20 -0.39
C ALA A 203 17.31 -9.48 -1.73
N GLY A 204 16.10 -9.09 -2.09
CA GLY A 204 15.80 -8.51 -3.41
C GLY A 204 16.45 -7.16 -3.64
N LEU A 205 16.54 -6.31 -2.62
CA LEU A 205 17.26 -5.03 -2.73
C LEU A 205 18.77 -5.22 -2.98
N PRO A 206 19.52 -6.01 -2.18
CA PRO A 206 20.94 -6.24 -2.47
C PRO A 206 21.17 -6.99 -3.79
N ILE A 207 20.31 -7.96 -4.15
CA ILE A 207 20.36 -8.64 -5.45
C ILE A 207 20.13 -7.64 -6.60
N PHE A 208 19.10 -6.79 -6.50
CA PHE A 208 18.82 -5.76 -7.49
C PHE A 208 19.99 -4.80 -7.64
N LEU A 209 20.57 -4.32 -6.54
CA LEU A 209 21.75 -3.46 -6.56
C LEU A 209 22.99 -4.17 -7.12
N HIS A 210 23.11 -5.48 -6.93
CA HIS A 210 24.21 -6.27 -7.50
C HIS A 210 24.11 -6.41 -9.02
N PHE A 211 22.90 -6.63 -9.56
CA PHE A 211 22.68 -6.80 -11.02
C PHE A 211 22.44 -5.48 -11.77
N ALA A 212 22.02 -4.42 -11.06
CA ALA A 212 21.83 -3.09 -11.61
C ALA A 212 22.61 -2.03 -10.80
N PRO A 213 23.94 -2.21 -10.62
CA PRO A 213 24.77 -1.34 -9.77
C PRO A 213 24.85 0.10 -10.29
N GLY A 214 24.36 0.34 -11.52
CA GLY A 214 24.44 1.62 -12.20
C GLY A 214 23.17 2.48 -12.23
N SER A 215 22.11 2.15 -11.50
CA SER A 215 20.79 2.75 -11.75
C SER A 215 20.30 3.76 -10.71
N MET A 216 20.67 3.61 -9.43
CA MET A 216 20.16 4.47 -8.37
C MET A 216 21.08 4.48 -7.14
N MET A 217 21.52 5.66 -6.73
CA MET A 217 22.12 5.91 -5.41
C MET A 217 21.10 6.68 -4.60
N ARG A 218 20.78 6.16 -3.41
CA ARG A 218 19.99 6.87 -2.41
C ARG A 218 20.95 7.66 -1.53
N ALA A 219 20.97 8.98 -1.68
CA ALA A 219 21.66 9.83 -0.72
C ALA A 219 20.70 10.11 0.45
N GLU A 220 21.07 9.61 1.62
CA GLU A 220 20.34 9.85 2.85
C GLU A 220 20.91 11.11 3.51
N LYS A 221 20.04 12.11 3.73
CA LYS A 221 20.31 13.38 4.42
C LYS A 221 21.54 14.15 3.91
N VAL A 222 21.31 15.00 2.92
CA VAL A 222 22.27 16.07 2.59
C VAL A 222 21.86 17.31 3.39
N PRO A 223 22.60 17.73 4.43
CA PRO A 223 22.28 18.96 5.15
C PRO A 223 22.64 20.15 4.26
N VAL A 224 21.64 20.84 3.69
CA VAL A 224 21.83 21.98 2.78
C VAL A 224 21.10 23.22 3.31
N GLY A 225 21.33 23.55 4.59
CA GLY A 225 20.73 24.72 5.24
C GLY A 225 19.41 24.39 5.97
N PRO A 226 18.41 25.31 5.98
CA PRO A 226 17.19 25.17 6.80
C PRO A 226 16.17 24.15 6.25
N VAL A 227 16.30 23.74 4.98
CA VAL A 227 15.44 22.73 4.36
C VAL A 227 16.20 21.39 4.35
N GLU A 228 15.67 20.41 5.06
CA GLU A 228 16.26 19.07 5.11
C GLU A 228 15.87 18.25 3.87
N VAL A 229 16.87 17.68 3.19
CA VAL A 229 16.66 16.67 2.16
C VAL A 229 16.35 15.34 2.86
N VAL A 230 15.08 14.91 2.79
CA VAL A 230 14.60 13.64 3.36
C VAL A 230 15.23 12.46 2.64
N ASN A 231 15.31 12.56 1.31
CA ASN A 231 15.73 11.49 0.44
C ASN A 231 16.09 12.06 -0.92
N ALA A 232 17.21 11.64 -1.49
CA ALA A 232 17.53 11.96 -2.87
C ALA A 232 17.93 10.70 -3.63
N LYS A 233 17.46 10.59 -4.86
CA LYS A 233 17.82 9.52 -5.79
C LYS A 233 18.58 10.12 -6.96
N LEU A 234 19.80 9.65 -7.20
CA LEU A 234 20.56 9.99 -8.40
C LEU A 234 20.52 8.82 -9.37
N SER A 235 20.23 9.09 -10.64
CA SER A 235 20.27 8.13 -11.74
C SER A 235 21.38 8.47 -12.72
N TRP A 236 22.07 7.43 -13.20
CA TRP A 236 23.14 7.56 -14.19
C TRP A 236 23.07 6.47 -15.24
N LYS A 237 23.82 6.66 -16.33
CA LYS A 237 23.90 5.73 -17.45
C LYS A 237 25.35 5.38 -17.74
N LEU A 238 25.61 4.10 -17.99
CA LEU A 238 26.92 3.66 -18.50
C LEU A 238 27.13 4.21 -19.92
N ARG A 239 28.31 4.78 -20.18
CA ARG A 239 28.69 5.23 -21.52
C ARG A 239 28.86 4.01 -22.44
N LYS A 240 28.24 4.05 -23.62
CA LYS A 240 28.51 3.05 -24.68
C LYS A 240 29.94 3.27 -25.21
N GLY A 241 30.78 2.24 -25.15
CA GLY A 241 32.06 2.18 -25.89
C GLY A 241 33.32 2.66 -25.17
N GLY A 242 33.35 2.75 -23.83
CA GLY A 242 34.57 3.12 -23.11
C GLY A 242 34.82 2.23 -21.90
N ALA A 243 35.70 1.25 -22.04
CA ALA A 243 36.34 0.62 -20.89
C ALA A 243 37.17 1.71 -20.18
N GLY A 244 36.67 2.24 -19.05
CA GLY A 244 37.40 3.18 -18.18
C GLY A 244 36.78 4.56 -17.95
N GLY A 245 35.68 4.94 -18.62
CA GLY A 245 35.01 6.23 -18.39
C GLY A 245 34.02 6.22 -17.23
N LYS A 246 33.99 7.27 -16.39
CA LYS A 246 32.96 7.43 -15.35
C LYS A 246 31.55 7.47 -15.99
N PRO A 247 30.53 6.82 -15.40
CA PRO A 247 29.15 6.91 -15.86
C PRO A 247 28.62 8.35 -15.95
N GLU A 248 27.64 8.60 -16.80
CA GLU A 248 27.00 9.91 -16.99
C GLU A 248 25.81 10.07 -16.03
N CYS A 249 25.84 11.05 -15.12
CA CYS A 249 24.69 11.41 -14.29
C CYS A 249 23.61 12.08 -15.17
N ARG A 250 22.33 11.70 -15.04
CA ARG A 250 21.24 12.24 -15.90
C ARG A 250 20.15 12.96 -15.14
N ALA A 251 19.66 12.34 -14.06
CA ALA A 251 18.58 12.91 -13.29
C ALA A 251 18.75 12.67 -11.80
N ALA A 252 18.45 13.69 -11.01
CA ALA A 252 18.35 13.65 -9.56
C ALA A 252 16.90 13.95 -9.15
N LEU A 253 16.34 13.12 -8.27
CA LEU A 253 15.04 13.30 -7.65
C LEU A 253 15.24 13.58 -6.16
N VAL A 254 14.88 14.77 -5.70
CA VAL A 254 15.12 15.27 -4.36
C VAL A 254 13.80 15.47 -3.63
N TYR A 255 13.64 14.82 -2.48
CA TYR A 255 12.49 14.97 -1.59
C TYR A 255 12.84 15.91 -0.43
N LEU A 256 12.09 17.01 -0.30
CA LEU A 256 12.25 17.99 0.77
C LEU A 256 11.25 17.73 1.91
N THR A 257 11.57 18.19 3.12
CA THR A 257 10.66 18.15 4.28
C THR A 257 9.54 19.19 4.23
N GLY A 258 9.64 20.18 3.34
CA GLY A 258 8.72 21.32 3.30
C GLY A 258 8.91 22.19 2.06
N PRO A 259 8.38 23.43 2.09
CA PRO A 259 8.55 24.37 0.99
C PRO A 259 10.03 24.69 0.78
N GLY A 260 10.41 24.97 -0.47
CA GLY A 260 11.81 25.13 -0.88
C GLY A 260 12.10 24.69 -2.31
N ILE A 261 11.08 24.24 -3.05
CA ILE A 261 11.22 23.85 -4.45
C ILE A 261 11.60 25.01 -5.37
N ASP A 262 11.42 26.26 -4.94
CA ASP A 262 11.71 27.46 -5.74
C ASP A 262 13.12 28.02 -5.56
N ASP A 263 13.92 27.44 -4.66
CA ASP A 263 15.29 27.86 -4.42
C ASP A 263 16.27 27.15 -5.37
N ALA A 264 16.60 27.84 -6.47
CA ALA A 264 17.57 27.38 -7.45
C ALA A 264 18.97 27.15 -6.84
N SER A 265 19.34 27.93 -5.81
CA SER A 265 20.63 27.80 -5.13
C SER A 265 20.69 26.53 -4.28
N LEU A 266 19.57 26.18 -3.62
CA LEU A 266 19.41 24.91 -2.92
C LEU A 266 19.48 23.74 -3.90
N ALA A 267 18.80 23.82 -5.04
CA ALA A 267 18.84 22.80 -6.08
C ALA A 267 20.29 22.51 -6.53
N ARG A 268 21.07 23.56 -6.76
CA ARG A 268 22.48 23.49 -7.13
C ARG A 268 23.36 22.87 -6.06
N LYS A 269 23.25 23.34 -4.82
CA LYS A 269 24.02 22.80 -3.69
C LYS A 269 23.72 21.30 -3.48
N VAL A 270 22.45 20.90 -3.54
CA VAL A 270 22.06 19.48 -3.45
C VAL A 270 22.63 18.68 -4.60
N ALA A 271 22.51 19.17 -5.84
CA ALA A 271 23.06 18.50 -7.03
C ALA A 271 24.56 18.26 -6.93
N MET A 272 25.33 19.30 -6.57
CA MET A 272 26.78 19.19 -6.37
C MET A 272 27.13 18.16 -5.30
N ALA A 273 26.43 18.18 -4.16
CA ALA A 273 26.64 17.23 -3.07
C ALA A 273 26.31 15.78 -3.47
N LEU A 274 25.28 15.57 -4.31
CA LEU A 274 24.91 14.26 -4.83
C LEU A 274 25.95 13.72 -5.81
N VAL A 275 26.40 14.56 -6.75
CA VAL A 275 27.42 14.18 -7.75
C VAL A 275 28.76 13.88 -7.07
N ALA A 276 29.18 14.69 -6.10
CA ALA A 276 30.43 14.51 -5.36
C ALA A 276 30.54 13.17 -4.62
N ARG A 277 29.40 12.60 -4.19
CA ARG A 277 29.33 11.30 -3.50
C ARG A 277 29.10 10.12 -4.46
N SER A 278 28.96 10.39 -5.76
CA SER A 278 28.53 9.40 -6.75
C SER A 278 29.66 8.98 -7.68
N PRO A 279 29.62 7.75 -8.23
CA PRO A 279 30.62 7.28 -9.19
C PRO A 279 30.45 7.90 -10.59
N CYS A 280 29.48 8.80 -10.79
CA CYS A 280 29.14 9.38 -12.09
C CYS A 280 29.64 10.84 -12.21
N GLN A 281 29.69 11.34 -13.45
CA GLN A 281 30.02 12.72 -13.80
C GLN A 281 28.91 13.34 -14.65
N VAL A 282 28.74 14.65 -14.54
CA VAL A 282 27.83 15.42 -15.41
C VAL A 282 28.58 15.77 -16.69
N VAL A 283 28.00 15.49 -17.85
CA VAL A 283 28.64 15.69 -19.18
C VAL A 283 28.00 16.81 -19.98
N THR A 284 26.71 17.07 -19.75
CA THR A 284 26.01 18.16 -20.43
C THR A 284 25.21 18.92 -19.40
N ASN A 285 24.23 18.25 -18.82
CA ASN A 285 23.42 18.80 -17.75
C ASN A 285 22.92 17.68 -16.83
N LEU A 286 22.54 18.07 -15.63
CA LEU A 286 21.81 17.24 -14.69
C LEU A 286 20.39 17.80 -14.54
N SER A 287 19.39 16.97 -14.83
CA SER A 287 18.01 17.30 -14.49
C SER A 287 17.78 17.07 -12.99
N VAL A 288 17.36 18.08 -12.26
CA VAL A 288 17.11 18.00 -10.82
C VAL A 288 15.64 18.32 -10.55
N ARG A 289 14.87 17.30 -10.15
CA ARG A 289 13.50 17.48 -9.67
C ARG A 289 13.52 17.64 -8.16
N MET A 290 13.14 18.82 -7.68
CA MET A 290 12.84 19.06 -6.27
C MET A 290 11.35 18.85 -6.04
N GLN A 291 10.99 18.05 -5.04
CA GLN A 291 9.59 17.82 -4.70
C GLN A 291 9.36 17.63 -3.21
N TYR A 292 8.16 17.97 -2.77
CA TYR A 292 7.67 17.68 -1.43
C TYR A 292 6.18 17.41 -1.50
N GLY A 293 5.65 16.77 -0.48
CA GLY A 293 4.27 16.33 -0.49
C GLY A 293 3.94 15.43 0.66
N TYR A 294 2.71 14.92 0.62
CA TYR A 294 2.19 14.01 1.63
C TYR A 294 1.58 12.77 0.97
N ASP A 295 1.43 11.72 1.76
CA ASP A 295 0.78 10.48 1.33
C ASP A 295 -0.03 9.88 2.48
N MET A 296 -1.34 9.69 2.27
CA MET A 296 -2.26 9.04 3.21
C MET A 296 -2.52 7.56 2.86
N GLY A 297 -1.90 7.05 1.79
CA GLY A 297 -2.12 5.71 1.24
C GLY A 297 -3.28 5.63 0.25
N PHE A 298 -4.41 6.32 0.52
CA PHE A 298 -5.54 6.42 -0.42
C PHE A 298 -5.60 7.77 -1.16
N SER A 299 -4.83 8.77 -0.73
CA SER A 299 -4.70 10.07 -1.40
C SER A 299 -3.31 10.63 -1.13
N SER A 300 -2.73 11.28 -2.13
CA SER A 300 -1.44 11.94 -2.02
C SER A 300 -1.46 13.26 -2.78
N GLY A 301 -0.57 14.16 -2.38
CA GLY A 301 -0.35 15.44 -3.03
C GLY A 301 1.15 15.69 -3.15
N THR A 302 1.60 16.22 -4.28
CA THR A 302 3.02 16.51 -4.50
C THR A 302 3.17 17.81 -5.26
N ALA A 303 3.96 18.72 -4.70
CA ALA A 303 4.44 19.92 -5.37
C ALA A 303 5.88 19.66 -5.84
N TYR A 304 6.21 20.07 -7.06
CA TYR A 304 7.52 19.84 -7.64
C TYR A 304 7.97 20.99 -8.53
N ARG A 305 9.29 21.12 -8.68
CA ARG A 305 9.95 22.01 -9.63
C ARG A 305 11.17 21.33 -10.22
N ASP A 306 11.32 21.48 -11.54
CA ASP A 306 12.43 20.93 -12.30
C ASP A 306 13.48 22.00 -12.57
N TYR A 307 14.74 21.65 -12.37
CA TYR A 307 15.92 22.44 -12.68
C TYR A 307 16.78 21.69 -13.68
N LEU A 308 17.44 22.45 -14.54
CA LEU A 308 18.48 21.96 -15.42
C LEU A 308 19.78 22.62 -15.01
N ILE A 309 20.76 21.84 -14.58
CA ILE A 309 22.04 22.35 -14.08
C ILE A 309 23.12 21.89 -15.03
N ASP A 310 23.73 22.85 -15.72
CA ASP A 310 24.77 22.57 -16.70
C ASP A 310 26.09 22.15 -16.03
N GLU A 311 26.96 21.49 -16.78
CA GLU A 311 28.28 21.06 -16.29
C GLU A 311 29.14 22.24 -15.78
N ALA A 312 29.11 23.37 -16.50
CA ALA A 312 29.84 24.59 -16.11
C ALA A 312 29.38 25.09 -14.73
N ASP A 313 28.09 24.97 -14.45
CA ASP A 313 27.44 25.40 -13.21
C ASP A 313 27.74 24.49 -12.02
N MET A 314 28.26 23.28 -12.27
CA MET A 314 28.68 22.32 -11.24
C MET A 314 30.12 22.54 -10.77
N THR A 315 30.94 23.28 -11.52
CA THR A 315 32.37 23.50 -11.25
C THR A 315 32.68 24.91 -10.77
N ALA A 316 31.76 25.86 -10.96
CA ALA A 316 31.85 27.18 -10.36
C ALA A 316 31.80 27.07 -8.82
N ALA A 317 32.81 27.60 -8.13
CA ALA A 317 32.77 27.74 -6.68
C ALA A 317 31.60 28.65 -6.27
N PRO A 318 30.93 28.36 -5.13
CA PRO A 318 29.81 29.17 -4.64
C PRO A 318 30.21 30.61 -4.32
#